data_AF-A0A9E3GQI8-F1
#
_entry.id   AF-A0A9E3GQI8-F1
#
_cell.length_a   1.000
_cell.length_b   1.000
_cell.length_c   1.000
_cell.angle_alpha   90.00
_cell.angle_beta   90.00
_cell.angle_gamma   90.00
#
_symmetry.space_group_name_H-M   'P 1'
#
loop_
_entity.id
_entity.type
_entity.pdbx_description
1 polymer ?
#
loop_
_entity_poly.entity_id
_entity_poly.type
_entity_poly.pdbx_seq_one_letter_code
_entity_poly.pdbx_strand_id
1 'polypeptide(L)' 'DWTRQPVAQLRYDPSDHHWRLYAADRNSRWHYYDMTEPTPQLDELLKEIDDDPTGIFWG' A
#
# COMPACT_ATOMS: atom_id res chain seq x y z
N ASP A 1 -4.95 18.58 -18.29
CA ASP A 1 -4.16 18.83 -17.07
C ASP A 1 -3.90 17.48 -16.42
N TRP A 2 -2.67 17.18 -16.02
CA TRP A 2 -2.33 15.90 -15.39
C TRP A 2 -2.26 16.09 -13.89
N THR A 3 -3.14 15.43 -13.14
CA THR A 3 -3.05 15.38 -11.69
C THR A 3 -2.21 14.17 -11.27
N ARG A 4 -1.50 14.32 -10.15
CA ARG A 4 -0.75 13.23 -9.51
C ARG A 4 -1.31 13.02 -8.12
N GLN A 5 -1.71 11.80 -7.82
CA GLN A 5 -2.21 11.41 -6.51
C GLN A 5 -1.48 10.15 -6.03
N PRO A 6 -0.86 10.17 -4.85
CA PRO A 6 -0.32 8.96 -4.25
C PRO A 6 -1.50 8.09 -3.75
N VAL A 7 -1.47 6.79 -4.05
CA VAL A 7 -2.53 5.84 -3.66
C VAL A 7 -2.02 4.75 -2.72
N ALA A 8 -0.78 4.30 -2.91
CA ALA A 8 -0.13 3.26 -2.12
C ALA A 8 1.28 3.69 -1.67
N GLN A 9 1.71 3.19 -0.51
CA GLN A 9 3.07 3.36 0.00
C GLN A 9 3.55 2.10 0.71
N LEU A 10 4.68 1.56 0.24
CA LEU A 10 5.38 0.42 0.84
C LEU A 10 6.48 0.95 1.76
N ARG A 11 6.47 0.54 3.02
CA ARG A 11 7.48 0.93 4.02
C ARG A 11 8.23 -0.29 4.50
N TYR A 12 9.54 -0.28 4.34
CA TYR A 12 10.42 -1.33 4.86
C TYR A 12 10.78 -1.06 6.32
N ASP A 13 10.65 -2.07 7.17
CA ASP A 13 11.15 -2.04 8.53
C ASP A 13 12.44 -2.89 8.62
N PRO A 14 13.61 -2.28 8.86
CA PRO A 14 14.88 -3.00 8.92
C PRO A 14 15.04 -3.84 10.19
N SER A 15 14.19 -3.68 11.19
CA SER A 15 14.28 -4.45 12.44
C SER A 15 13.77 -5.89 12.27
N ASP A 16 12.66 -6.05 11.54
CA ASP A 16 12.05 -7.35 11.24
C ASP A 16 12.28 -7.78 9.77
N HIS A 17 12.80 -6.90 8.91
CA HIS A 17 13.00 -7.12 7.48
C HIS A 17 11.69 -7.31 6.69
N HIS A 18 10.59 -6.73 7.17
CA HIS A 18 9.29 -6.81 6.51
C HIS A 18 8.91 -5.49 5.84
N TRP A 19 8.12 -5.61 4.79
CA TRP A 19 7.40 -4.50 4.16
C TRP A 19 6.00 -4.40 4.73
N ARG A 20 5.54 -3.16 4.90
CA ARG A 20 4.19 -2.81 5.34
C ARG A 20 3.53 -1.94 4.28
N LEU A 21 2.28 -2.23 3.96
CA LEU A 21 1.49 -1.48 2.99
C LEU A 21 0.64 -0.42 3.69
N TYR A 22 0.62 0.78 3.12
CA TYR A 22 -0.21 1.90 3.53
C TYR A 22 -1.00 2.44 2.34
N ALA A 23 -2.25 2.81 2.59
CA ALA A 23 -3.13 3.45 1.63
C ALA A 23 -3.37 4.92 2.02
N ALA A 24 -3.48 5.79 1.01
CA ALA A 24 -3.85 7.19 1.22
C ALA A 24 -5.37 7.36 1.23
N ASP A 25 -5.91 8.11 2.20
CA ASP A 25 -7.30 8.54 2.16
C ASP A 25 -7.51 9.78 1.26
N ARG A 26 -8.78 10.18 1.09
CA ARG A 26 -9.18 11.40 0.35
C ARG A 26 -8.56 12.71 0.86
N ASN A 27 -8.02 12.71 2.07
CA ASN A 27 -7.36 13.86 2.70
C ASN A 27 -5.82 13.71 2.68
N SER A 28 -5.29 12.80 1.86
CA SER A 28 -3.86 12.50 1.76
C SER A 28 -3.23 12.01 3.07
N ARG A 29 -4.01 11.39 3.96
CA ARG A 29 -3.48 10.74 5.18
C ARG A 29 -3.19 9.28 4.90
N TRP A 30 -2.08 8.80 5.44
CA TRP A 30 -1.64 7.42 5.31
C TRP A 30 -2.21 6.55 6.42
N HIS A 31 -2.86 5.46 6.03
CA HIS A 31 -3.42 4.45 6.92
C HIS A 31 -2.79 3.11 6.64
N TYR A 32 -2.54 2.33 7.68
CA TYR A 32 -2.03 0.97 7.53
C TYR A 32 -3.09 0.09 6.84
N TYR A 33 -2.65 -0.75 5.91
CA TYR A 33 -3.53 -1.61 5.13
C TYR A 33 -3.67 -2.97 5.84
N ASP A 34 -4.75 -3.12 6.61
CA ASP A 34 -5.00 -4.28 7.47
C ASP A 34 -5.32 -5.60 6.72
N MET A 35 -5.55 -5.54 5.41
CA MET A 35 -5.89 -6.74 4.60
C MET A 35 -4.67 -7.57 4.23
N THR A 36 -3.46 -7.05 4.43
CA THR A 36 -2.20 -7.77 4.27
C THR A 36 -1.41 -7.74 5.56
N GLU A 37 -0.78 -8.88 5.89
CA GLU A 37 0.22 -8.91 6.95
C GLU A 37 1.55 -8.30 6.45
N PRO A 38 2.39 -7.76 7.35
CA PRO A 38 3.75 -7.40 6.99
C PRO A 38 4.47 -8.63 6.41
N THR A 39 5.17 -8.46 5.30
CA THR A 39 5.83 -9.57 4.58
C THR A 39 7.20 -9.16 4.05
N PRO A 40 8.23 -10.03 4.07
CA PRO A 40 9.49 -9.74 3.39
C PRO A 40 9.34 -9.80 1.86
N GLN A 41 8.25 -10.39 1.36
CA GLN A 41 8.00 -10.62 -0.05
C GLN A 41 7.28 -9.41 -0.67
N LEU A 42 8.07 -8.47 -1.19
CA LEU A 42 7.55 -7.24 -1.80
C LEU A 42 6.55 -7.51 -2.94
N ASP A 43 6.78 -8.59 -3.70
CA ASP A 43 5.94 -8.98 -4.84
C ASP A 43 4.49 -9.28 -4.43
N GLU A 44 4.27 -9.82 -3.22
CA GLU A 44 2.92 -10.08 -2.70
C GLU A 44 2.15 -8.78 -2.49
N LEU A 45 2.81 -7.75 -1.93
CA LEU A 45 2.19 -6.45 -1.71
C LEU A 45 1.96 -5.69 -3.03
N LEU A 46 2.87 -5.84 -4.00
CA LEU A 46 2.67 -5.28 -5.34
C LEU A 46 1.48 -5.93 -6.05
N LYS A 47 1.33 -7.25 -5.92
CA LYS A 47 0.19 -7.97 -6.45
C LYS A 47 -1.13 -7.54 -5.79
N GLU A 48 -1.15 -7.36 -4.48
CA GLU A 48 -2.33 -6.86 -3.77
C GLU A 48 -2.75 -5.46 -4.26
N ILE A 49 -1.77 -4.57 -4.49
CA ILE A 49 -2.04 -3.24 -5.05
C ILE A 49 -2.60 -3.37 -6.47
N ASP A 50 -2.06 -4.24 -7.32
CA ASP A 50 -2.51 -4.43 -8.71
C ASP A 50 -3.90 -5.05 -8.80
N ASP A 51 -4.17 -6.08 -8.00
CA ASP A 51 -5.47 -6.77 -7.94
C ASP A 51 -6.56 -5.85 -7.34
N ASP A 52 -6.18 -4.94 -6.44
CA ASP A 52 -7.03 -3.98 -5.70
C ASP A 52 -8.43 -4.52 -5.35
N PRO A 53 -8.53 -5.62 -4.58
CA PRO A 53 -9.80 -6.28 -4.30
C PRO A 53 -10.80 -5.39 -3.54
N THR A 54 -10.31 -4.34 -2.88
CA THR A 54 -11.12 -3.38 -2.11
C THR A 54 -11.49 -2.14 -2.92
N GLY A 55 -10.84 -1.89 -4.06
CA GLY A 55 -11.04 -0.71 -4.90
C GLY A 55 -10.46 0.58 -4.31
N ILE A 56 -9.60 0.51 -3.29
CA ILE A 56 -9.11 1.71 -2.59
C ILE A 56 -7.91 2.35 -3.28
N PHE A 57 -7.19 1.59 -4.13
CA PHE A 57 -5.99 2.07 -4.81
C PHE A 57 -6.31 2.68 -6.18
N TRP A 58 -7.23 2.07 -6.93
CA TRP A 58 -7.53 2.45 -8.33
C TRP A 58 -9.00 2.81 -8.60
N GLY A 59 -9.87 2.73 -7.60
CA GLY A 59 -11.31 3.02 -7.71
C GLY A 59 -11.68 4.44 -8.15
#